data_AF-A0A1S2BX65-F1
#
_entry.id   AF-A0A1S2BX65-F1
#
_cell.length_a   1.000
_cell.length_b   1.000
_cell.length_c   1.000
_cell.angle_alpha   90.00
_cell.angle_beta   90.00
_cell.angle_gamma   90.00
#
_symmetry.space_group_name_H-M   'P 1'
#
loop_
_entity.id
_entity.type
_entity.pdbx_description
1 polymer ?
#
loop_
_entity_poly.entity_id
_entity_poly.type
_entity_poly.pdbx_seq_one_letter_code
_entity_poly.pdbx_strand_id
1 'polypeptide(L)'
;MSGIIRVTPAELRDMAGRYTNESGQVQELVSRLDTMKNQLQDMWEGASSEAFAAQYEELKPSFVEMSNLLTKIAKQLDDSANVLEDTDNQIASQIRG
;
A
#
# COMPACT_ATOMS: atom_id res chain seq x y z
N MET A 1 -7.42 -16.93 24.43
CA MET A 1 -6.31 -16.14 23.85
C MET A 1 -6.64 -14.68 24.03
N SER A 2 -6.14 -14.05 25.10
CA SER A 2 -6.41 -12.63 25.38
C SER A 2 -5.40 -11.76 24.63
N GLY A 3 -5.51 -11.70 23.30
CA GLY A 3 -4.91 -10.63 22.54
C GLY A 3 -5.79 -9.40 22.70
N ILE A 4 -5.71 -8.70 23.84
CA ILE A 4 -6.33 -7.38 23.96
C ILE A 4 -5.64 -6.53 22.90
N ILE A 5 -6.33 -6.30 21.78
CA ILE A 5 -5.92 -5.31 20.79
C ILE A 5 -5.98 -3.98 21.55
N ARG A 6 -4.81 -3.46 21.94
CA ARG A 6 -4.67 -2.16 22.62
C ARG A 6 -4.96 -0.98 21.68
N VAL A 7 -5.37 -1.27 20.45
CA VAL A 7 -5.55 -0.32 19.37
C VAL A 7 -7.05 -0.16 19.13
N THR A 8 -7.51 1.08 19.13
CA THR A 8 -8.91 1.45 18.84
C THR A 8 -9.22 1.30 17.35
N PRO A 9 -10.51 1.19 16.94
CA PRO A 9 -10.88 1.20 15.53
C PRO A 9 -10.36 2.45 14.80
N ALA A 10 -10.33 3.59 15.49
CA ALA A 10 -9.83 4.85 14.94
C ALA A 10 -8.33 4.80 14.64
N GLU A 11 -7.52 4.22 15.52
CA GLU A 11 -6.08 4.06 15.28
C GLU A 11 -5.78 3.06 14.16
N LEU A 12 -6.57 2.00 14.02
CA LEU A 12 -6.47 1.07 12.88
C LEU A 12 -6.76 1.77 11.55
N ARG A 13 -7.81 2.60 11.48
CA ARG A 13 -8.16 3.39 10.30
C ARG A 13 -7.12 4.46 9.97
N ASP A 14 -6.55 5.13 10.98
CA ASP A 14 -5.43 6.07 10.77
C ASP A 14 -4.24 5.35 10.14
N MET A 15 -3.89 4.18 10.66
CA MET A 15 -2.82 3.37 10.10
C MET A 15 -3.14 2.89 8.67
N ALA A 16 -4.37 2.44 8.40
CA ALA A 16 -4.82 2.06 7.06
C ALA A 16 -4.68 3.23 6.06
N GLY A 17 -5.03 4.44 6.48
CA GLY A 17 -4.83 5.66 5.69
C GLY A 17 -3.36 5.91 5.35
N ARG A 18 -2.44 5.70 6.31
CA ARG A 18 -0.99 5.81 6.06
C ARG A 18 -0.51 4.79 5.03
N TYR A 19 -0.91 3.52 5.15
CA TYR A 19 -0.56 2.48 4.17
C TYR A 19 -1.10 2.79 2.77
N THR A 20 -2.32 3.35 2.67
CA THR A 20 -2.90 3.82 1.40
C THR A 20 -2.07 4.95 0.80
N ASN A 21 -1.66 5.93 1.61
CA ASN A 21 -0.83 7.05 1.15
C ASN A 21 0.54 6.58 0.64
N GLU A 22 1.19 5.67 1.38
CA GLU A 22 2.47 5.09 0.94
C GLU A 22 2.33 4.28 -0.35
N SER A 23 1.23 3.54 -0.53
CA SER A 23 0.93 2.86 -1.79
C SER A 23 0.85 3.85 -2.96
N GLY A 24 0.18 5.00 -2.77
CA GLY A 24 0.14 6.07 -3.77
C GLY A 24 1.52 6.62 -4.10
N GLN A 25 2.35 6.91 -3.09
CA GLN A 25 3.72 7.40 -3.30
C GLN A 25 4.59 6.41 -4.11
N VAL A 26 4.42 5.11 -3.90
CA VAL A 26 5.11 4.08 -4.68
C VAL A 26 4.65 4.08 -6.14
N GLN A 27 3.35 4.21 -6.40
CA GLN A 27 2.83 4.30 -7.79
C GLN A 27 3.33 5.57 -8.51
N GLU A 28 3.38 6.69 -7.81
CA GLU A 28 3.97 7.92 -8.33
C GLU A 28 5.46 7.77 -8.61
N LEU A 29 6.21 7.10 -7.73
CA LEU A 29 7.62 6.80 -7.96
C LEU A 29 7.82 5.97 -9.21
N VAL A 30 7.02 4.91 -9.41
CA VAL A 30 7.07 4.09 -10.63
C VAL A 30 6.82 4.96 -11.87
N SER A 31 5.81 5.83 -11.84
CA SER A 31 5.47 6.73 -12.94
C SER A 31 6.60 7.72 -13.26
N ARG A 32 7.28 8.25 -12.24
CA ARG A 32 8.46 9.11 -12.42
C ARG A 32 9.63 8.34 -13.03
N LEU A 33 9.89 7.13 -12.57
CA LEU A 33 10.96 6.28 -13.10
C LEU A 33 10.68 5.88 -14.55
N ASP A 34 9.43 5.60 -14.93
CA ASP A 34 9.01 5.35 -16.32
C ASP A 34 9.37 6.55 -17.22
N THR A 35 9.09 7.77 -16.74
CA THR A 35 9.42 9.00 -17.46
C THR A 35 10.93 9.16 -17.63
N MET A 36 11.71 8.92 -16.57
CA MET A 36 13.17 9.00 -16.60
C MET A 36 13.78 7.96 -17.53
N LYS A 37 13.23 6.73 -17.56
CA LYS A 37 13.65 5.68 -18.49
C LYS A 37 13.50 6.13 -19.94
N ASN A 38 12.33 6.67 -20.30
CA ASN A 38 12.07 7.12 -21.67
C ASN A 38 13.00 8.28 -22.05
N GLN A 39 13.20 9.26 -21.16
CA GLN A 39 14.16 10.35 -21.38
C GLN A 39 15.59 9.84 -21.60
N LEU A 40 16.03 8.83 -20.82
CA LEU A 40 17.34 8.23 -20.99
C LEU A 40 17.47 7.54 -22.36
N GLN A 41 16.42 6.85 -22.81
CA GLN A 41 16.39 6.21 -24.13
C GLN A 41 16.46 7.21 -25.28
N ASP A 42 15.82 8.38 -25.14
CA ASP A 42 15.88 9.45 -26.14
C ASP A 42 17.26 10.15 -26.17
N MET A 43 17.90 10.31 -25.02
CA MET A 43 19.20 10.99 -24.91
C MET A 43 20.38 10.10 -25.26
N TRP A 44 20.26 8.81 -24.98
CA TRP A 44 21.33 7.83 -25.15
C TRP A 44 20.82 6.71 -26.03
N GLU A 45 21.11 6.80 -27.32
CA GLU A 45 20.81 5.75 -28.29
C GLU A 45 21.85 4.62 -28.23
N GLY A 46 21.41 3.38 -28.43
CA GLY A 46 22.27 2.20 -28.58
C GLY A 46 22.11 1.14 -27.47
N ALA A 47 22.85 0.04 -27.64
CA ALA A 47 22.69 -1.20 -26.88
C ALA A 47 22.81 -1.05 -25.35
N SER A 48 23.58 -0.06 -24.86
CA SER A 48 23.73 0.19 -23.43
C SER A 48 22.46 0.78 -22.79
N SER A 49 21.75 1.64 -23.52
CA SER A 49 20.49 2.24 -23.06
C SER A 49 19.35 1.22 -23.08
N GLU A 50 19.31 0.38 -24.11
CA GLU A 50 18.39 -0.78 -24.18
C GLU A 50 18.60 -1.74 -22.99
N ALA A 51 19.85 -2.03 -22.63
CA ALA A 51 20.16 -2.88 -21.49
C ALA A 51 19.71 -2.28 -20.15
N PHE A 52 19.81 -0.96 -19.98
CA PHE A 52 19.31 -0.28 -18.79
C PHE A 52 17.77 -0.31 -18.73
N ALA A 53 17.11 -0.02 -19.86
CA ALA A 53 15.66 -0.08 -19.95
C ALA A 53 15.12 -1.49 -19.65
N ALA A 54 15.80 -2.54 -20.15
CA ALA A 54 15.45 -3.92 -19.86
C ALA A 54 15.54 -4.25 -18.36
N GLN A 55 16.64 -3.83 -17.69
CA GLN A 55 16.78 -4.01 -16.24
C GLN A 55 15.69 -3.29 -15.46
N TYR A 56 15.30 -2.08 -15.88
CA TYR A 56 14.21 -1.36 -15.25
C TYR A 56 12.87 -2.09 -15.40
N GLU A 57 12.54 -2.57 -16.60
CA GLU A 57 11.30 -3.32 -16.84
C GLU A 57 11.25 -4.64 -16.05
N GLU A 58 12.40 -5.28 -15.79
CA GLU A 58 12.48 -6.47 -14.94
C GLU A 58 12.19 -6.16 -13.46
N LEU A 59 12.64 -5.00 -12.97
CA LEU A 59 12.47 -4.59 -11.57
C LEU A 59 11.12 -3.92 -11.29
N LYS A 60 10.54 -3.24 -12.28
CA LYS A 60 9.26 -2.51 -12.17
C LYS A 60 8.12 -3.32 -11.54
N PRO A 61 7.90 -4.61 -11.89
CA PRO A 61 6.88 -5.45 -11.25
C PRO A 61 7.00 -5.49 -9.72
N SER A 62 8.21 -5.54 -9.16
CA SER A 62 8.43 -5.58 -7.70
C SER A 62 7.90 -4.34 -6.99
N PHE A 63 8.02 -3.16 -7.62
CA PHE A 63 7.45 -1.91 -7.06
C PHE A 63 5.93 -1.90 -7.14
N VAL A 64 5.35 -2.43 -8.22
CA VAL A 64 3.90 -2.57 -8.35
C VAL A 64 3.36 -3.57 -7.32
N GLU A 65 4.04 -4.68 -7.11
CA GLU A 65 3.71 -5.66 -6.07
C GLU A 65 3.80 -5.04 -4.67
N MET A 66 4.81 -4.23 -4.39
CA MET A 66 4.94 -3.48 -3.14
C MET A 66 3.75 -2.54 -2.93
N SER A 67 3.36 -1.76 -3.95
CA SER A 67 2.16 -0.92 -3.87
C SER A 67 0.90 -1.75 -3.58
N ASN A 68 0.73 -2.88 -4.26
CA ASN A 68 -0.40 -3.78 -4.05
C ASN A 68 -0.40 -4.37 -2.63
N LEU A 69 0.77 -4.70 -2.09
CA LEU A 69 0.92 -5.18 -0.72
C LEU A 69 0.48 -4.12 0.30
N LEU A 70 0.92 -2.86 0.12
CA LEU A 70 0.52 -1.75 0.99
C LEU A 70 -1.00 -1.54 0.96
N THR A 71 -1.62 -1.58 -0.22
CA THR A 71 -3.09 -1.51 -0.37
C THR A 71 -3.78 -2.68 0.33
N LYS A 72 -3.25 -3.91 0.23
CA LYS A 72 -3.81 -5.08 0.93
C LYS A 72 -3.72 -4.94 2.45
N ILE A 73 -2.61 -4.41 2.97
CA ILE A 73 -2.45 -4.15 4.41
C ILE A 73 -3.45 -3.09 4.87
N ALA A 74 -3.59 -1.99 4.13
CA ALA A 74 -4.58 -0.95 4.42
C ALA A 74 -6.00 -1.56 4.53
N LYS A 75 -6.39 -2.37 3.55
CA LYS A 75 -7.68 -3.06 3.56
C LYS A 75 -7.85 -3.98 4.78
N GLN A 76 -6.83 -4.76 5.14
CA GLN A 76 -6.90 -5.64 6.30
C GLN A 76 -7.06 -4.87 7.62
N LEU A 77 -6.43 -3.70 7.73
CA LEU A 77 -6.56 -2.81 8.89
C LEU A 77 -7.97 -2.22 8.98
N ASP A 78 -8.53 -1.76 7.87
CA ASP A 78 -9.91 -1.25 7.82
C ASP A 78 -10.94 -2.34 8.15
N ASP A 79 -10.78 -3.53 7.55
CA ASP A 79 -11.66 -4.67 7.83
C ASP A 79 -11.60 -5.05 9.32
N SER A 80 -10.40 -5.01 9.93
CA SER A 80 -10.21 -5.26 11.37
C SER A 80 -10.84 -4.18 12.24
N ALA A 81 -10.75 -2.91 11.83
CA ALA A 81 -11.39 -1.80 12.54
C ALA A 81 -12.91 -1.94 12.59
N ASN A 82 -13.51 -2.33 11.46
CA ASN A 82 -14.95 -2.56 11.35
C ASN A 82 -15.40 -3.71 12.27
N VAL A 83 -14.68 -4.83 12.27
CA VAL A 83 -14.99 -5.97 13.15
C VAL A 83 -14.93 -5.58 14.63
N LEU A 84 -13.93 -4.78 15.02
CA LEU A 84 -13.77 -4.35 16.41
C LEU A 84 -14.89 -3.40 16.85
N GLU A 85 -15.24 -2.42 16.00
CA GLU A 85 -16.36 -1.50 16.25
C GLU A 85 -17.72 -2.22 16.32
N ASP A 86 -17.98 -3.17 15.41
CA ASP A 86 -19.19 -3.97 15.42
C ASP A 86 -19.30 -4.81 16.71
N THR A 87 -18.19 -5.39 17.14
CA THR A 87 -18.13 -6.19 18.38
C THR A 87 -18.42 -5.31 19.61
N ASP A 88 -17.83 -4.12 19.69
CA ASP A 88 -18.07 -3.17 20.78
C ASP A 88 -19.53 -2.71 20.82
N ASN A 89 -20.12 -2.41 19.66
CA ASN A 89 -21.53 -2.03 19.54
C ASN A 89 -22.47 -3.15 19.98
N GLN A 90 -22.16 -4.40 19.61
CA GLN A 90 -22.93 -5.57 20.03
C GLN A 90 -22.89 -5.75 21.55
N ILE A 91 -21.71 -5.67 22.18
CA ILE A 91 -21.57 -5.78 23.64
C ILE A 91 -22.34 -4.65 24.34
N ALA A 92 -22.21 -3.41 23.85
CA ALA A 92 -22.92 -2.26 24.40
C ALA A 92 -24.46 -2.36 24.26
N SER A 93 -24.97 -3.07 23.24
CA SER A 93 -26.40 -3.33 23.09
C SER A 93 -26.92 -4.37 24.09
N GLN A 94 -26.12 -5.41 24.37
CA GLN A 94 -26.49 -6.47 25.33
C GLN A 94 -26.50 -6.00 26.77
N ILE A 95 -25.62 -5.05 27.15
CA ILE A 95 -25.59 -4.49 28.51
C ILE A 95 -26.78 -3.54 28.76
N ARG A 96 -27.32 -2.92 27.71
CA ARG A 96 -28.43 -1.95 27.80
C ARG A 96 -29.83 -2.60 27.72
N GLY A 97 -29.93 -3.86 27.33
CA GLY A 97 -31.18 -4.64 27.29
C GLY A 97 -31.32 -5.52 28.53
#